data_AF-A0A1I3I9J9-F1
#
_entry.id   AF-A0A1I3I9J9-F1
#
_cell.length_a   1.000
_cell.length_b   1.000
_cell.length_c   1.000
_cell.angle_alpha   90.00
_cell.angle_beta   90.00
_cell.angle_gamma   90.00
#
_symmetry.space_group_name_H-M   'P 1'
#
loop_
_entity.id
_entity.type
_entity.pdbx_description
1 polymer ?
#
loop_
_entity_poly.entity_id
_entity_poly.type
_entity_poly.pdbx_seq_one_letter_code
_entity_poly.pdbx_strand_id
1 'polypeptide(L)'
;MAKKKSSRAEFNMSAEIRNLLQSNPAQSSREIFEALQTQFPGQEINRNSCNVAFSHARRKLGIRGGSKRVVVRRAKPGVKVSGGSVGGLNFDVLKAARELLTQAGSAEAATQAIHQLQSLQIN
;
A
#
# COMPACT_ATOMS: atom_id res chain seq x y z
N MET A 1 -11.07 13.32 25.26
CA MET A 1 -12.23 12.74 24.56
C MET A 1 -12.15 11.21 24.64
N ALA A 2 -12.90 10.61 25.57
CA ALA A 2 -12.89 9.15 25.77
C ALA A 2 -13.72 8.47 24.67
N LYS A 3 -13.10 7.58 23.88
CA LYS A 3 -13.79 6.73 22.91
C LYS A 3 -14.68 5.73 23.67
N LYS A 4 -15.98 5.99 23.67
CA LYS A 4 -17.02 5.07 24.19
C LYS A 4 -16.96 3.79 23.35
N LYS A 5 -16.44 2.69 23.93
CA LYS A 5 -16.51 1.35 23.32
C LYS A 5 -17.96 0.89 23.43
N SER A 6 -18.69 0.84 22.31
CA SER A 6 -20.01 0.22 22.28
C SER A 6 -19.85 -1.27 22.56
N SER A 7 -20.42 -1.73 23.67
CA SER A 7 -20.40 -3.12 24.13
C SER A 7 -21.59 -3.92 23.60
N ARG A 8 -22.04 -3.63 22.37
CA ARG A 8 -22.95 -4.51 21.65
C ARG A 8 -22.06 -5.48 20.89
N ALA A 9 -22.25 -6.78 21.04
CA ALA A 9 -21.67 -7.78 20.16
C ALA A 9 -22.30 -7.62 18.77
N GLU A 10 -22.00 -6.50 18.12
CA GLU A 10 -22.42 -6.15 16.79
C GLU A 10 -21.66 -7.08 15.84
N PHE A 11 -22.43 -7.79 15.03
CA PHE A 11 -21.94 -8.65 13.97
C PHE A 11 -20.78 -7.95 13.24
N ASN A 12 -19.57 -8.50 13.40
CA ASN A 12 -18.38 -7.98 12.77
C ASN A 12 -18.05 -8.85 11.56
N MET A 13 -18.61 -8.49 10.42
CA MET A 13 -18.38 -9.16 9.13
C MET A 13 -16.89 -9.39 8.84
N SER A 14 -16.01 -8.44 9.20
CA SER A 14 -14.57 -8.57 8.96
C SER A 14 -13.87 -9.57 9.89
N ALA A 15 -14.43 -9.86 11.06
CA ALA A 15 -13.94 -10.91 11.95
C ALA A 15 -14.38 -12.28 11.43
N GLU A 16 -15.66 -12.44 11.07
CA GLU A 16 -16.18 -13.72 10.58
C GLU A 16 -15.54 -14.14 9.25
N ILE A 17 -15.34 -13.21 8.32
CA ILE A 17 -14.61 -13.48 7.07
C ILE A 17 -13.18 -13.97 7.35
N ARG A 18 -12.52 -13.44 8.38
CA ARG A 18 -11.17 -13.89 8.75
C ARG A 18 -11.20 -15.30 9.34
N ASN A 19 -12.18 -15.61 10.18
CA ASN A 19 -12.34 -16.95 10.74
C ASN A 19 -12.56 -17.99 9.62
N LEU A 20 -13.46 -17.69 8.68
CA LEU A 20 -13.74 -18.55 7.52
C LEU A 20 -12.49 -18.76 6.64
N LEU A 21 -11.73 -17.69 6.38
CA LEU A 21 -10.48 -17.77 5.62
C LEU A 21 -9.33 -18.46 6.36
N GLN A 22 -9.32 -18.43 7.69
CA GLN A 22 -8.34 -19.18 8.49
C GLN A 22 -8.61 -20.67 8.43
N SER A 23 -9.88 -21.07 8.50
CA SER A 23 -10.28 -22.47 8.36
C SER A 23 -10.08 -22.99 6.95
N ASN A 24 -10.42 -22.19 5.92
CA ASN A 24 -10.32 -22.57 4.52
C ASN A 24 -9.75 -21.42 3.64
N PRO A 25 -8.42 -21.33 3.48
CA PRO A 25 -7.78 -20.21 2.79
C PRO A 25 -8.03 -20.17 1.26
N ALA A 26 -8.53 -21.27 0.68
CA ALA A 26 -8.79 -21.40 -0.76
C ALA A 26 -10.18 -20.90 -1.18
N GLN A 27 -11.05 -20.54 -0.24
CA GLN A 27 -12.43 -20.16 -0.56
C GLN A 27 -12.52 -18.90 -1.44
N SER A 28 -13.47 -18.94 -2.38
CA SER A 28 -13.78 -17.78 -3.21
C SER A 28 -14.59 -16.74 -2.43
N SER A 29 -14.57 -15.47 -2.88
CA SER A 29 -15.36 -14.43 -2.22
C SER A 29 -16.87 -14.69 -2.31
N ARG A 30 -17.32 -15.46 -3.31
CA ARG A 30 -18.70 -15.89 -3.48
C ARG A 30 -19.10 -16.92 -2.43
N GLU A 31 -18.28 -17.94 -2.22
CA GLU A 31 -18.52 -18.97 -1.21
C GLU A 31 -18.61 -18.37 0.20
N ILE A 32 -17.72 -17.41 0.52
CA ILE A 32 -17.75 -16.74 1.82
C ILE A 32 -19.01 -15.90 1.99
N PHE A 33 -19.48 -15.24 0.92
CA PHE A 33 -20.72 -14.49 0.96
C PHE A 33 -21.94 -15.39 1.22
N GLU A 34 -22.02 -16.52 0.52
CA GLU A 34 -23.10 -17.51 0.70
C GLU A 34 -23.05 -18.14 2.12
N ALA A 35 -21.86 -18.43 2.63
CA ALA A 35 -21.67 -18.91 3.99
C ALA A 35 -22.11 -17.89 5.05
N LEU A 36 -21.78 -16.61 4.86
CA LEU A 36 -22.21 -15.54 5.77
C LEU A 36 -23.72 -15.31 5.75
N GLN A 37 -24.37 -15.39 4.59
CA GLN A 37 -25.83 -15.28 4.51
C GLN A 37 -26.53 -16.44 5.23
N THR A 38 -25.95 -17.64 5.15
CA THR A 38 -26.49 -18.83 5.83
C THR A 38 -26.30 -18.74 7.34
N GLN A 39 -25.14 -18.25 7.80
CA GLN A 39 -24.82 -18.12 9.23
C GLN A 39 -25.49 -16.91 9.88
N PHE A 40 -25.75 -15.84 9.12
CA PHE A 40 -26.32 -14.59 9.62
C PHE A 40 -27.47 -14.10 8.72
N PRO A 41 -28.59 -14.84 8.65
CA PRO A 41 -29.71 -14.51 7.75
C PRO A 41 -30.44 -13.20 8.11
N GLY A 42 -30.26 -12.70 9.34
CA GLY A 42 -30.87 -11.44 9.80
C GLY A 42 -30.03 -10.18 9.55
N GLN A 43 -28.87 -10.30 8.90
CA GLN A 43 -27.98 -9.18 8.63
C GLN A 43 -28.02 -8.79 7.15
N GLU A 44 -28.19 -7.51 6.85
CA GLU A 44 -28.14 -6.99 5.48
C GLU A 44 -26.68 -6.91 5.00
N ILE A 45 -26.16 -8.04 4.50
CA ILE A 45 -24.79 -8.12 4.02
C ILE A 45 -24.71 -7.62 2.57
N ASN A 46 -24.13 -6.44 2.38
CA ASN A 46 -23.84 -5.93 1.05
C ASN A 46 -22.65 -6.68 0.42
N ARG A 47 -22.85 -7.21 -0.80
CA ARG A 47 -21.83 -7.96 -1.55
C ARG A 47 -20.54 -7.16 -1.81
N ASN A 48 -20.65 -5.85 -2.08
CA ASN A 48 -19.48 -4.99 -2.30
C ASN A 48 -18.66 -4.85 -1.01
N SER A 49 -19.34 -4.64 0.13
CA SER A 49 -18.70 -4.55 1.44
C SER A 49 -18.02 -5.87 1.82
N CYS A 50 -18.65 -7.01 1.53
CA CYS A 50 -18.08 -8.33 1.71
C CYS A 50 -16.80 -8.53 0.87
N ASN A 51 -16.80 -8.12 -0.41
CA ASN A 51 -15.62 -8.21 -1.27
C ASN A 51 -14.44 -7.37 -0.76
N VAL A 52 -14.71 -6.16 -0.26
CA VAL A 52 -13.68 -5.29 0.35
C VAL A 52 -13.13 -5.94 1.62
N ALA A 53 -14.00 -6.41 2.51
CA ALA A 53 -13.59 -7.08 3.74
C ALA A 53 -12.79 -8.38 3.47
N PHE A 54 -13.21 -9.19 2.50
CA PHE A 54 -12.48 -10.36 2.01
C PHE A 54 -11.08 -10.01 1.51
N SER A 55 -10.97 -8.98 0.68
CA SER A 55 -9.68 -8.53 0.15
C SER A 55 -8.73 -8.07 1.27
N HIS A 56 -9.26 -7.34 2.26
CA HIS A 56 -8.49 -6.94 3.44
C HIS A 56 -8.11 -8.13 4.33
N ALA A 57 -9.01 -9.10 4.52
CA ALA A 57 -8.76 -10.30 5.31
C ALA A 57 -7.67 -11.17 4.69
N ARG A 58 -7.75 -11.45 3.39
CA ARG A 58 -6.68 -12.17 2.65
C ARG A 58 -5.34 -11.45 2.74
N ARG A 59 -5.33 -10.12 2.62
CA ARG A 59 -4.11 -9.33 2.77
C ARG A 59 -3.50 -9.45 4.17
N LYS A 60 -4.32 -9.44 5.23
CA LYS A 60 -3.86 -9.63 6.61
C LYS A 60 -3.34 -11.03 6.88
N LEU A 61 -3.94 -12.04 6.27
CA LEU A 61 -3.54 -13.45 6.39
C LEU A 61 -2.36 -13.82 5.47
N GLY A 62 -1.83 -12.88 4.68
CA GLY A 62 -0.72 -13.15 3.77
C GLY A 62 -1.08 -14.00 2.55
N ILE A 63 -2.38 -14.29 2.33
CA ILE A 63 -2.90 -15.05 1.19
C ILE A 63 -2.89 -14.14 -0.04
N ARG A 64 -1.69 -13.85 -0.56
CA ARG A 64 -1.46 -12.96 -1.70
C ARG A 64 -1.94 -13.62 -3.00
N GLY A 65 -3.16 -13.30 -3.40
CA GLY A 65 -3.65 -13.53 -4.76
C GLY A 65 -3.82 -12.19 -5.47
N GLY A 66 -2.95 -11.90 -6.43
CA GLY A 66 -3.14 -10.80 -7.37
C GLY A 66 -2.08 -9.71 -7.29
N SER A 67 -1.38 -9.52 -8.41
CA SER A 67 -0.57 -8.34 -8.72
C SER A 67 -1.32 -7.07 -8.35
N LYS A 68 -0.65 -6.13 -7.65
CA LYS A 68 -1.20 -4.80 -7.35
C LYS A 68 -1.57 -4.14 -8.69
N ARG A 69 -2.86 -4.14 -9.06
CA ARG A 69 -3.31 -3.26 -10.14
C ARG A 69 -3.10 -1.84 -9.67
N VAL A 70 -2.06 -1.20 -10.19
CA VAL A 70 -1.83 0.22 -10.03
C VAL A 70 -3.04 0.92 -10.65
N VAL A 71 -3.92 1.42 -9.80
CA VAL A 71 -5.03 2.27 -10.26
C VAL A 71 -4.38 3.60 -10.66
N VAL A 72 -4.04 3.72 -11.94
CA VAL A 72 -3.62 4.99 -12.53
C VAL A 72 -4.84 5.90 -12.49
N ARG A 73 -4.91 6.75 -11.47
CA ARG A 73 -5.90 7.84 -11.43
C ARG A 73 -5.57 8.75 -12.61
N ARG A 74 -6.35 8.70 -13.68
CA ARG A 74 -6.27 9.69 -14.76
C ARG A 74 -6.44 11.08 -14.12
N ALA A 75 -5.41 11.91 -14.24
CA ALA A 75 -5.47 13.29 -13.80
C ALA A 75 -6.61 14.02 -14.54
N LYS A 76 -7.39 14.82 -13.81
CA LYS A 76 -8.39 15.69 -14.42
C LYS A 76 -7.70 16.63 -15.43
N PRO A 77 -8.21 16.76 -16.67
CA PRO A 77 -7.65 17.70 -17.62
C PRO A 77 -7.83 19.12 -17.07
N GLY A 78 -6.73 19.84 -16.83
CA GLY A 78 -6.76 21.24 -16.42
C GLY A 78 -5.77 21.63 -15.32
N VAL A 79 -5.20 20.67 -14.58
CA VAL A 79 -4.13 21.00 -13.63
C VAL A 79 -2.79 20.93 -14.35
N LYS A 80 -2.33 22.07 -14.87
CA LYS A 80 -0.92 22.28 -15.22
C LYS A 80 -0.11 22.27 -13.92
N VAL A 81 0.12 21.08 -13.37
CA VAL A 81 1.23 20.89 -12.44
C VAL A 81 2.46 20.91 -13.34
N SER A 82 3.31 21.92 -13.19
CA SER A 82 4.67 21.90 -13.72
C SER A 82 5.36 20.67 -13.15
N GLY A 83 5.26 19.56 -13.89
CA GLY A 83 5.92 18.31 -13.59
C GLY A 83 7.40 18.48 -13.84
N GLY A 84 8.11 19.05 -12.87
CA GLY A 84 9.44 18.54 -12.59
C GLY A 84 9.22 17.07 -12.27
N SER A 85 9.56 16.21 -13.22
CA SER A 85 9.60 14.79 -12.96
C SER A 85 10.51 14.60 -11.75
N VAL A 86 9.93 14.29 -10.60
CA VAL A 86 10.62 13.43 -9.63
C VAL A 86 10.64 12.07 -10.32
N GLY A 87 11.48 11.98 -11.35
CA GLY A 87 11.76 10.78 -12.11
C GLY A 87 12.14 9.72 -11.11
N GLY A 88 11.57 8.53 -11.29
CA GLY A 88 11.63 7.45 -10.31
C GLY A 88 12.98 7.35 -9.63
N LEU A 89 12.96 7.18 -8.31
CA LEU A 89 14.14 6.97 -7.47
C LEU A 89 15.03 5.92 -8.14
N ASN A 90 16.04 6.36 -8.87
CA ASN A 90 16.91 5.48 -9.60
C ASN A 90 17.87 4.92 -8.56
N PHE A 91 17.63 3.68 -8.15
CA PHE A 91 18.28 3.10 -6.97
C PHE A 91 19.81 3.05 -7.13
N ASP A 92 20.27 2.97 -8.37
CA ASP A 92 21.69 3.04 -8.73
C ASP A 92 22.30 4.41 -8.43
N VAL A 93 21.56 5.51 -8.65
CA VAL A 93 22.01 6.87 -8.32
C VAL A 93 22.10 7.05 -6.81
N LEU A 94 21.16 6.49 -6.05
CA LEU A 94 21.20 6.52 -4.59
C LEU A 94 22.36 5.68 -4.03
N LYS A 95 22.67 4.55 -4.66
CA LYS A 95 23.83 3.72 -4.29
C LYS A 95 25.15 4.46 -4.54
N ALA A 96 25.31 5.08 -5.70
CA ALA A 96 26.48 5.88 -6.03
C ALA A 96 26.63 7.09 -5.09
N ALA A 97 25.53 7.79 -4.78
CA ALA A 97 25.54 8.90 -3.82
C ALA A 97 25.97 8.45 -2.42
N ARG A 98 25.54 7.27 -1.98
CA ARG A 98 25.98 6.69 -0.71
C ARG A 98 27.47 6.37 -0.71
N GLU A 99 27.99 5.77 -1.78
CA GLU A 99 29.42 5.44 -1.90
C GLU A 99 30.28 6.71 -1.84
N LEU A 100 29.88 7.78 -2.54
CA LEU A 100 30.54 9.08 -2.48
C LEU A 100 30.55 9.63 -1.04
N LEU A 101 29.39 9.62 -0.36
CA LEU A 101 29.31 10.08 1.03
C LEU A 101 30.19 9.25 1.98
N THR A 102 30.32 7.94 1.76
CA THR A 102 31.22 7.10 2.58
C THR A 102 32.69 7.40 2.35
N GLN A 103 33.08 7.79 1.14
CA GLN A 103 34.47 8.14 0.83
C GLN A 103 34.81 9.57 1.26
N ALA A 104 33.87 10.50 1.12
CA ALA A 104 34.05 11.90 1.52
C ALA A 104 33.96 12.11 3.04
N GLY A 105 33.38 11.16 3.78
CA GLY A 105 33.26 11.20 5.24
C GLY A 105 32.19 12.17 5.78
N SER A 106 31.81 13.20 5.03
CA SER A 106 30.71 14.11 5.35
C SER A 106 29.98 14.58 4.09
N ALA A 107 28.72 15.00 4.27
CA ALA A 107 27.93 15.56 3.17
C ALA A 107 28.48 16.89 2.65
N GLU A 108 29.12 17.67 3.51
CA GLU A 108 29.73 18.96 3.13
C GLU A 108 31.01 18.77 2.31
N ALA A 109 31.83 17.77 2.63
CA ALA A 109 33.01 17.44 1.83
C ALA A 109 32.61 16.90 0.45
N ALA A 110 31.55 16.09 0.40
CA ALA A 110 30.99 15.57 -0.85
C ALA A 110 30.52 16.69 -1.79
N THR A 111 29.81 17.70 -1.28
CA THR A 111 29.32 18.81 -2.10
C THR A 111 30.47 19.69 -2.59
N GLN A 112 31.47 19.97 -1.74
CA GLN A 112 32.68 20.70 -2.15
C GLN A 112 33.45 19.96 -3.26
N ALA A 113 33.59 18.64 -3.17
CA ALA A 113 34.23 17.83 -4.20
C ALA A 113 33.45 17.86 -5.53
N ILE A 114 32.12 17.81 -5.49
CA ILE A 114 31.27 17.95 -6.67
C ILE A 114 31.45 19.33 -7.31
N HIS A 115 31.49 20.40 -6.52
CA HIS A 115 31.73 21.76 -7.01
C HIS A 115 33.11 21.90 -7.67
N GLN A 116 34.15 21.27 -7.13
CA GLN A 116 35.49 21.26 -7.73
C GLN A 116 35.49 20.49 -9.06
N LEU A 117 34.85 19.32 -9.13
CA LEU A 117 34.71 18.56 -10.38
C LEU A 117 33.97 19.36 -11.47
N GLN A 118 32.90 20.07 -11.10
CA GLN A 118 32.18 20.94 -12.03
C GLN A 118 33.05 22.07 -12.58
N SER A 119 33.90 22.66 -11.74
CA SER A 119 34.83 23.71 -12.19
C SER A 119 35.90 23.18 -13.16
N LEU A 120 36.28 21.90 -13.05
CA LEU A 120 37.25 21.25 -13.94
C LEU A 120 36.64 20.78 -15.27
N GLN A 121 35.32 20.53 -15.31
CA GLN A 121 34.62 20.07 -16.53
C GLN A 121 34.27 21.19 -17.51
N ILE A 122 34.47 22.46 -17.15
CA ILE A 122 34.14 23.64 -17.98
C ILE A 122 35.37 24.13 -18.80
N ASN A 123 36.51 23.45 -18.72
CA ASN A 123 37.66 23.63 -19.62
C ASN A 123 37.76 22.50 -20.63
#